data_AF-A0A2S2PR93-F1
#
_entry.id   AF-A0A2S2PR93-F1
#
_cell.length_a   1.000
_cell.length_b   1.000
_cell.length_c   1.000
_cell.angle_alpha   90.00
_cell.angle_beta   90.00
_cell.angle_gamma   90.00
#
_symmetry.space_group_name_H-M   'P 1'
#
loop_
_entity.id
_entity.type
_entity.pdbx_description
1 polymer ?
#
loop_
_entity_poly.entity_id
_entity_poly.type
_entity_poly.pdbx_seq_one_letter_code
_entity_poly.pdbx_strand_id
1 'polypeptide(L)'
;MWGPSVAESAYANCLARHNSYLQEATGQRDISYMQTVHDLKLLLFRFAQAKSFHEDTGGGGPQSNMNLVPYLMQMALYVINTTRRSTAEERNLNTYLEPKSADQLIDSFYDTEGPLYYLTLAIMLTPYSKWMLTNRLIHLNRIILMAHVHHTNSSIAPNVRSVPLTPHDYTAYKSALMFFVLINKMYECYFKTVEVTESKSWSVSLADYIRHNDEMLLKSSEIMMNALSIDFLPCTSFEELCDAACLSVADPPNHIKNILNTYLRQ
;
A
#
# COMPACT_ATOMS: atom_id res chain seq x y z
N MET A 1 2.53 13.74 -16.60
CA MET A 1 3.19 13.80 -15.27
C MET A 1 3.29 15.25 -14.84
N TRP A 2 3.31 15.55 -13.54
CA TRP A 2 3.42 16.93 -13.04
C TRP A 2 4.86 17.22 -12.65
N GLY A 3 5.66 17.73 -13.59
CA GLY A 3 7.05 18.14 -13.35
C GLY A 3 7.16 19.57 -12.79
N PRO A 4 8.38 20.05 -12.47
CA PRO A 4 8.57 21.37 -11.87
C PRO A 4 8.08 22.49 -12.79
N SER A 5 8.47 22.45 -14.07
CA SER A 5 8.14 23.45 -15.09
C SER A 5 6.68 23.42 -15.57
N VAL A 6 5.86 22.46 -15.10
CA VAL A 6 4.45 22.34 -15.50
C VAL A 6 3.58 23.17 -14.54
N ALA A 7 2.96 24.22 -15.06
CA ALA A 7 2.02 25.05 -14.31
C ALA A 7 0.89 24.20 -13.70
N GLU A 8 0.49 24.51 -12.47
CA GLU A 8 -0.56 23.75 -11.75
C GLU A 8 -1.88 23.71 -12.54
N SER A 9 -2.29 24.84 -13.12
CA SER A 9 -3.50 24.91 -13.96
C SER A 9 -3.43 23.98 -15.18
N ALA A 10 -2.25 23.81 -15.80
CA ALA A 10 -2.06 22.87 -16.90
C ALA A 10 -2.17 21.41 -16.42
N TYR A 11 -1.64 21.09 -15.25
CA TYR A 11 -1.79 19.76 -14.65
C TYR A 11 -3.25 19.47 -14.25
N ALA A 12 -3.92 20.41 -13.57
CA ALA A 12 -5.33 20.32 -13.20
C ALA A 12 -6.22 20.08 -14.42
N ASN A 13 -5.99 20.80 -15.53
CA ASN A 13 -6.72 20.62 -16.79
C ASN A 13 -6.44 19.24 -17.46
N CYS A 14 -5.25 18.67 -17.28
CA CYS A 14 -4.97 17.31 -17.75
C CYS A 14 -5.64 16.25 -16.88
N LEU A 15 -5.62 16.44 -15.56
CA LEU A 15 -6.26 15.55 -14.60
C LEU A 15 -7.79 15.56 -14.77
N ALA A 16 -8.41 16.74 -14.95
CA ALA A 16 -9.83 16.85 -15.22
C ALA A 16 -10.25 16.07 -16.49
N ARG A 17 -9.49 16.21 -17.59
CA ARG A 17 -9.74 15.44 -18.81
C ARG A 17 -9.57 13.93 -18.62
N HIS A 18 -8.59 13.50 -17.82
CA HIS A 18 -8.41 12.09 -17.50
C HIS A 18 -9.58 11.55 -16.66
N ASN A 19 -10.07 12.31 -15.68
CA ASN A 19 -11.24 11.94 -14.90
C ASN A 19 -12.50 11.87 -15.78
N SER A 20 -12.71 12.80 -16.71
CA SER A 20 -13.83 12.73 -17.68
C SER A 20 -13.74 11.49 -18.57
N TYR A 21 -12.55 11.14 -19.05
CA TYR A 21 -12.35 9.89 -19.80
C TYR A 21 -12.71 8.65 -18.96
N LEU A 22 -12.32 8.61 -17.67
CA LEU A 22 -12.71 7.52 -16.78
C LEU A 22 -14.22 7.48 -16.52
N GLN A 23 -14.87 8.63 -16.35
CA GLN A 23 -16.34 8.72 -16.21
C GLN A 23 -17.05 8.16 -17.45
N GLU A 24 -16.60 8.55 -18.66
CA GLU A 24 -17.15 8.08 -19.94
C GLU A 24 -16.92 6.58 -20.15
N ALA A 25 -15.73 6.07 -19.83
CA ALA A 25 -15.37 4.66 -20.05
C ALA A 25 -16.00 3.69 -19.03
N THR A 26 -16.26 4.13 -17.79
CA THR A 26 -16.75 3.27 -16.70
C THR A 26 -18.21 3.51 -16.32
N GLY A 27 -18.79 4.65 -16.69
CA GLY A 27 -20.09 5.11 -16.19
C GLY A 27 -20.09 5.57 -14.73
N GLN A 28 -18.95 5.50 -14.03
CA GLN A 28 -18.83 6.01 -12.66
C GLN A 28 -18.87 7.55 -12.66
N ARG A 29 -19.76 8.13 -11.87
CA ARG A 29 -19.96 9.59 -11.84
C ARG A 29 -18.88 10.32 -11.04
N ASP A 30 -18.56 9.82 -9.85
CA ASP A 30 -17.63 10.49 -8.93
C ASP A 30 -16.27 9.79 -8.95
N ILE A 31 -15.35 10.31 -9.77
CA ILE A 31 -13.94 9.91 -9.78
C ILE A 31 -13.19 10.77 -8.76
N SER A 32 -12.87 10.16 -7.63
CA SER A 32 -12.17 10.73 -6.49
C SER A 32 -10.75 10.18 -6.39
N TYR A 33 -9.92 10.75 -5.50
CA TYR A 33 -8.60 10.20 -5.18
C TYR A 33 -8.69 8.75 -4.68
N MET A 34 -9.81 8.35 -4.05
CA MET A 34 -10.07 6.99 -3.57
C MET A 34 -9.92 5.94 -4.66
N GLN A 35 -10.39 6.24 -5.88
CA GLN A 35 -10.19 5.37 -7.06
C GLN A 35 -8.70 5.25 -7.38
N THR A 36 -7.97 6.35 -7.44
CA THR A 36 -6.50 6.33 -7.67
C THR A 36 -5.73 5.57 -6.60
N VAL A 37 -6.16 5.63 -5.33
CA VAL A 37 -5.58 4.81 -4.25
C VAL A 37 -5.90 3.32 -4.49
N HIS A 38 -7.10 2.97 -4.97
CA HIS A 38 -7.42 1.61 -5.38
C HIS A 38 -6.65 1.14 -6.63
N ASP A 39 -6.43 1.99 -7.63
CA ASP A 39 -5.64 1.66 -8.82
C ASP A 39 -4.19 1.36 -8.43
N LEU A 40 -3.60 2.20 -7.57
CA LEU A 40 -2.27 1.98 -7.01
C LEU A 40 -2.21 0.69 -6.16
N LYS A 41 -3.23 0.44 -5.33
CA LYS A 41 -3.38 -0.82 -4.56
C LYS A 41 -3.39 -2.03 -5.49
N LEU A 42 -4.18 -1.99 -6.58
CA LEU A 42 -4.28 -3.10 -7.54
C LEU A 42 -2.97 -3.31 -8.30
N LEU A 43 -2.31 -2.22 -8.73
CA LEU A 43 -0.99 -2.27 -9.38
C LEU A 43 0.06 -2.93 -8.49
N LEU A 44 0.21 -2.45 -7.25
CA LEU A 44 1.15 -3.00 -6.27
C LEU A 44 0.80 -4.45 -5.89
N PHE A 45 -0.49 -4.81 -5.84
CA PHE A 45 -0.91 -6.19 -5.58
C PHE A 45 -0.63 -7.11 -6.77
N ARG A 46 -0.65 -6.62 -8.01
CA ARG A 46 -0.24 -7.39 -9.20
C ARG A 46 1.26 -7.70 -9.18
N PHE A 47 2.11 -6.77 -8.73
CA PHE A 47 3.52 -7.04 -8.40
C PHE A 47 3.66 -8.08 -7.29
N ALA A 48 2.91 -7.92 -6.19
CA ALA A 48 2.97 -8.81 -5.04
C ALA A 48 2.55 -10.26 -5.35
N GLN A 49 1.71 -10.44 -6.37
CA GLN A 49 1.30 -11.74 -6.90
C GLN A 49 2.17 -12.25 -8.07
N ALA A 50 3.22 -11.53 -8.46
CA ALA A 50 4.06 -11.80 -9.62
C ALA A 50 3.27 -12.02 -10.93
N LYS A 51 2.16 -11.28 -11.13
CA LYS A 51 1.24 -11.46 -12.27
C LYS A 51 1.65 -10.64 -13.50
N SER A 52 1.40 -11.18 -14.69
CA SER A 52 2.07 -10.86 -15.97
C SER A 52 1.84 -9.46 -16.61
N PHE A 53 1.23 -8.50 -15.93
CA PHE A 53 0.78 -7.17 -16.40
C PHE A 53 -0.17 -7.09 -17.62
N HIS A 54 0.20 -7.72 -18.75
CA HIS A 54 -0.37 -7.64 -20.11
C HIS A 54 -1.88 -7.36 -20.24
N GLU A 55 -2.72 -8.04 -19.47
CA GLU A 55 -4.18 -7.99 -19.57
C GLU A 55 -4.83 -6.83 -18.79
N ASP A 56 -4.28 -6.44 -17.63
CA ASP A 56 -5.00 -5.57 -16.68
C ASP A 56 -4.49 -4.11 -16.69
N THR A 57 -3.21 -3.87 -16.99
CA THR A 57 -2.60 -2.53 -16.88
C THR A 57 -2.51 -1.79 -18.21
N GLY A 58 -3.27 -2.22 -19.23
CA GLY A 58 -3.10 -1.75 -20.61
C GLY A 58 -1.77 -2.17 -21.25
N GLY A 59 -1.12 -3.20 -20.69
CA GLY A 59 0.18 -3.70 -21.14
C GLY A 59 1.38 -3.14 -20.36
N GLY A 60 2.51 -3.03 -21.06
CA GLY A 60 3.81 -2.64 -20.51
C GLY A 60 4.52 -3.78 -19.76
N GLY A 61 5.85 -3.72 -19.71
CA GLY A 61 6.65 -4.63 -18.88
C GLY A 61 6.61 -4.25 -17.39
N PRO A 62 7.07 -5.14 -16.48
CA PRO A 62 7.11 -4.88 -15.04
C PRO A 62 7.83 -3.57 -14.69
N GLN A 63 8.99 -3.27 -15.31
CA GLN A 63 9.71 -2.02 -15.05
C GLN A 63 8.89 -0.77 -15.41
N SER A 64 8.19 -0.77 -16.56
CA SER A 64 7.35 0.35 -16.97
C SER A 64 6.18 0.57 -16.01
N ASN A 65 5.66 -0.51 -15.42
CA ASN A 65 4.60 -0.45 -14.43
C ASN A 65 5.11 0.01 -13.05
N MET A 66 6.35 -0.33 -12.67
CA MET A 66 6.95 0.17 -11.42
C MET A 66 7.25 1.66 -11.54
N ASN A 67 7.75 2.11 -12.69
CA ASN A 67 7.97 3.53 -12.97
C ASN A 67 6.66 4.36 -12.84
N LEU A 68 5.48 3.76 -13.03
CA LEU A 68 4.20 4.46 -12.90
C LEU A 68 3.80 4.77 -11.44
N VAL A 69 4.31 4.00 -10.47
CA VAL A 69 3.91 4.04 -9.05
C VAL A 69 4.00 5.44 -8.43
N PRO A 70 5.13 6.19 -8.53
CA PRO A 70 5.23 7.53 -7.96
C PRO A 70 4.23 8.52 -8.57
N TYR A 71 3.87 8.37 -9.85
CA TYR A 71 2.98 9.31 -10.53
C TYR A 71 1.49 9.05 -10.21
N LEU A 72 1.11 7.80 -9.93
CA LEU A 72 -0.21 7.48 -9.34
C LEU A 72 -0.32 8.06 -7.92
N MET A 73 0.74 7.96 -7.12
CA MET A 73 0.79 8.65 -5.82
C MET A 73 0.65 10.17 -5.99
N GLN A 74 1.34 10.77 -6.97
CA GLN A 74 1.21 12.20 -7.24
C GLN A 74 -0.22 12.63 -7.59
N MET A 75 -0.93 11.81 -8.37
CA MET A 75 -2.33 12.06 -8.73
C MET A 75 -3.25 12.00 -7.51
N ALA A 76 -3.13 10.97 -6.68
CA ALA A 76 -3.89 10.86 -5.44
C ALA A 76 -3.57 12.00 -4.46
N LEU A 77 -2.29 12.28 -4.21
CA LEU A 77 -1.81 13.34 -3.33
C LEU A 77 -2.26 14.74 -3.79
N TYR A 78 -2.26 15.02 -5.10
CA TYR A 78 -2.75 16.31 -5.62
C TYR A 78 -4.21 16.54 -5.24
N VAL A 79 -5.07 15.56 -5.51
CA VAL A 79 -6.51 15.67 -5.18
C VAL A 79 -6.71 15.72 -3.66
N ILE A 80 -6.03 14.88 -2.88
CA ILE A 80 -6.09 14.88 -1.40
C ILE A 80 -5.73 16.27 -0.84
N ASN A 81 -4.63 16.86 -1.30
CA ASN A 81 -4.14 18.14 -0.79
C ASN A 81 -5.01 19.32 -1.25
N THR A 82 -5.40 19.38 -2.53
CA THR A 82 -6.23 20.48 -3.06
C THR A 82 -7.66 20.46 -2.51
N THR A 83 -8.24 19.28 -2.30
CA THR A 83 -9.55 19.11 -1.63
C THR A 83 -9.48 19.12 -0.11
N ARG A 84 -8.28 19.33 0.47
CA ARG A 84 -8.00 19.42 1.92
C ARG A 84 -8.46 18.18 2.71
N ARG A 85 -8.37 17.00 2.10
CA ARG A 85 -8.78 15.72 2.70
C ARG A 85 -7.72 15.09 3.61
N SER A 86 -6.45 15.51 3.53
CA SER A 86 -5.32 14.89 4.23
C SER A 86 -5.60 14.60 5.71
N THR A 87 -6.08 15.58 6.47
CA THR A 87 -6.38 15.43 7.91
C THR A 87 -7.55 14.48 8.21
N ALA A 88 -8.54 14.40 7.30
CA ALA A 88 -9.64 13.46 7.45
C ALA A 88 -9.17 12.02 7.20
N GLU A 89 -8.36 11.81 6.17
CA GLU A 89 -7.82 10.49 5.85
C GLU A 89 -6.73 10.02 6.83
N GLU A 90 -5.95 10.95 7.39
CA GLU A 90 -5.06 10.67 8.53
C GLU A 90 -5.87 10.21 9.76
N ARG A 91 -7.03 10.81 10.05
CA ARG A 91 -7.94 10.33 11.11
C ARG A 91 -8.46 8.93 10.78
N ASN A 92 -8.98 8.70 9.58
CA ASN A 92 -9.47 7.39 9.15
C ASN A 92 -8.40 6.30 9.31
N LEU A 93 -7.17 6.59 8.86
CA LEU A 93 -6.02 5.68 9.01
C LEU A 93 -5.68 5.42 10.48
N ASN A 94 -5.68 6.44 11.35
CA ASN A 94 -5.44 6.24 12.78
C ASN A 94 -6.52 5.35 13.41
N THR A 95 -7.81 5.59 13.13
CA THR A 95 -8.92 4.76 13.61
C THR A 95 -8.88 3.33 13.06
N TYR A 96 -8.38 3.12 11.84
CA TYR A 96 -8.13 1.77 11.32
C TYR A 96 -7.03 1.03 12.12
N LEU A 97 -6.00 1.75 12.58
CA LEU A 97 -4.86 1.22 13.33
C LEU A 97 -5.17 0.97 14.83
N GLU A 98 -6.24 1.55 15.36
CA GLU A 98 -6.67 1.34 16.75
C GLU A 98 -6.94 -0.16 17.06
N PRO A 99 -6.79 -0.59 18.32
CA PRO A 99 -7.21 -1.91 18.76
C PRO A 99 -8.71 -2.13 18.49
N LYS A 100 -9.06 -3.35 18.05
CA LYS A 100 -10.42 -3.80 17.73
C LYS A 100 -10.64 -5.16 18.38
N SER A 101 -11.90 -5.52 18.66
CA SER A 101 -12.21 -6.91 19.03
C SER A 101 -11.92 -7.87 17.86
N ALA A 102 -11.84 -9.18 18.13
CA ALA A 102 -11.63 -10.18 17.09
C ALA A 102 -12.69 -10.07 15.97
N ASP A 103 -13.97 -9.94 16.34
CA ASP A 103 -15.08 -9.88 15.39
C ASP A 103 -15.04 -8.60 14.54
N GLN A 104 -14.89 -7.42 15.17
CA GLN A 104 -14.72 -6.13 14.48
C GLN A 104 -13.51 -6.11 13.53
N LEU A 105 -12.45 -6.83 13.91
CA LEU A 105 -11.26 -6.95 13.09
C LEU A 105 -11.50 -7.83 11.87
N ILE A 106 -12.13 -8.99 12.06
CA ILE A 106 -12.52 -9.93 10.99
C ILE A 106 -13.44 -9.24 9.98
N ASP A 107 -14.49 -8.55 10.45
CA ASP A 107 -15.40 -7.78 9.59
C ASP A 107 -14.63 -6.77 8.73
N SER A 108 -13.71 -6.01 9.34
CA SER A 108 -12.91 -4.99 8.63
C SER A 108 -11.91 -5.54 7.59
N PHE A 109 -11.75 -6.86 7.49
CA PHE A 109 -10.98 -7.50 6.41
C PHE A 109 -11.81 -7.73 5.14
N TYR A 110 -13.13 -7.55 5.18
CA TYR A 110 -14.02 -7.63 4.03
C TYR A 110 -14.44 -6.25 3.49
N ASP A 111 -14.10 -5.16 4.19
CA ASP A 111 -14.31 -3.79 3.72
C ASP A 111 -13.54 -3.50 2.42
N THR A 112 -14.14 -2.74 1.51
CA THR A 112 -13.49 -2.18 0.31
C THR A 112 -12.20 -1.42 0.65
N GLU A 113 -12.24 -0.73 1.80
CA GLU A 113 -11.16 0.03 2.41
C GLU A 113 -10.39 -0.80 3.45
N GLY A 114 -10.25 -2.11 3.25
CA GLY A 114 -9.52 -3.01 4.15
C GLY A 114 -7.99 -2.80 4.21
N PRO A 115 -7.23 -3.73 4.83
CA PRO A 115 -5.81 -3.55 5.13
C PRO A 115 -4.91 -3.17 3.95
N LEU A 116 -5.15 -3.71 2.75
CA LEU A 116 -4.40 -3.34 1.54
C LEU A 116 -4.62 -1.87 1.15
N TYR A 117 -5.84 -1.34 1.31
CA TYR A 117 -6.14 0.06 1.04
C TYR A 117 -5.47 0.97 2.05
N TYR A 118 -5.67 0.74 3.35
CA TYR A 118 -5.05 1.57 4.39
C TYR A 118 -3.52 1.51 4.35
N LEU A 119 -2.91 0.40 3.94
CA LEU A 119 -1.47 0.30 3.73
C LEU A 119 -0.99 1.09 2.50
N THR A 120 -1.78 1.13 1.41
CA THR A 120 -1.53 2.01 0.26
C THR A 120 -1.67 3.48 0.65
N LEU A 121 -2.67 3.81 1.45
CA LEU A 121 -2.91 5.16 1.95
C LEU A 121 -1.84 5.61 2.95
N ALA A 122 -1.33 4.68 3.77
CA ALA A 122 -0.31 4.96 4.77
C ALA A 122 0.96 5.56 4.16
N ILE A 123 1.46 5.07 3.02
CA ILE A 123 2.67 5.65 2.41
C ILE A 123 2.48 7.09 1.92
N MET A 124 1.25 7.48 1.58
CA MET A 124 0.91 8.85 1.19
C MET A 124 0.69 9.80 2.37
N LEU A 125 0.32 9.29 3.55
CA LEU A 125 -0.12 10.11 4.71
C LEU A 125 0.72 9.94 5.99
N THR A 126 1.53 8.89 6.12
CA THR A 126 2.35 8.62 7.31
C THR A 126 3.82 9.00 7.05
N PRO A 127 4.41 9.93 7.82
CA PRO A 127 5.84 10.21 7.73
C PRO A 127 6.69 8.99 8.10
N TYR A 128 7.88 8.87 7.50
CA TYR A 128 8.81 7.76 7.75
C TYR A 128 9.10 7.49 9.24
N SER A 129 9.23 8.54 10.06
CA SER A 129 9.44 8.41 11.51
C SER A 129 8.28 7.70 12.21
N LYS A 130 7.02 8.04 11.88
CA LYS A 130 5.82 7.39 12.40
C LYS A 130 5.63 6.00 11.81
N TRP A 131 6.00 5.78 10.55
CA TRP A 131 6.03 4.45 9.95
C TRP A 131 6.93 3.52 10.77
N MET A 132 8.20 3.88 10.94
CA MET A 132 9.18 3.05 11.64
C MET A 132 8.87 2.85 13.12
N LEU A 133 8.36 3.87 13.81
CA LEU A 133 8.12 3.83 15.26
C LEU A 133 6.83 3.07 15.64
N THR A 134 5.73 3.25 14.89
CA THR A 134 4.41 2.70 15.28
C THR A 134 3.71 1.93 14.17
N ASN A 135 3.58 2.49 12.98
CA ASN A 135 2.61 1.99 12.00
C ASN A 135 3.08 0.69 11.32
N ARG A 136 4.38 0.52 11.07
CA ARG A 136 4.98 -0.60 10.32
C ARG A 136 4.55 -1.97 10.85
N LEU A 137 4.69 -2.21 12.16
CA LEU A 137 4.34 -3.50 12.77
C LEU A 137 2.82 -3.74 12.82
N ILE A 138 2.02 -2.69 13.03
CA ILE A 138 0.56 -2.82 13.04
C ILE A 138 0.05 -3.22 11.64
N HIS A 139 0.54 -2.56 10.57
CA HIS A 139 0.20 -2.95 9.21
C HIS A 139 0.66 -4.36 8.85
N LEU A 140 1.87 -4.78 9.25
CA LEU A 140 2.36 -6.14 9.05
C LEU A 140 1.39 -7.16 9.67
N ASN A 141 1.04 -6.97 10.95
CA ASN A 141 0.13 -7.86 11.66
C ASN A 141 -1.27 -7.88 10.99
N ARG A 142 -1.83 -6.72 10.65
CA ARG A 142 -3.15 -6.64 9.97
C ARG A 142 -3.16 -7.35 8.61
N ILE A 143 -2.08 -7.24 7.84
CA ILE A 143 -1.92 -7.92 6.53
C ILE A 143 -1.84 -9.45 6.68
N ILE A 144 -1.08 -9.95 7.67
CA ILE A 144 -0.98 -11.40 7.94
C ILE A 144 -2.34 -11.95 8.41
N LEU A 145 -3.03 -11.23 9.30
CA LEU A 145 -4.34 -11.63 9.81
C LEU A 145 -5.41 -11.64 8.71
N MET A 146 -5.43 -10.62 7.84
CA MET A 146 -6.29 -10.57 6.65
C MET A 146 -6.06 -11.78 5.74
N ALA A 147 -4.80 -12.06 5.39
CA ALA A 147 -4.44 -13.22 4.56
C ALA A 147 -4.88 -14.54 5.19
N HIS A 148 -4.69 -14.69 6.51
CA HIS A 148 -5.12 -15.89 7.23
C HIS A 148 -6.65 -16.09 7.21
N VAL A 149 -7.41 -15.02 7.44
CA VAL A 149 -8.89 -15.06 7.42
C VAL A 149 -9.40 -15.36 6.02
N HIS A 150 -8.87 -14.69 4.98
CA HIS A 150 -9.24 -14.94 3.58
C HIS A 150 -8.84 -16.34 3.08
N HIS A 151 -7.72 -16.90 3.54
CA HIS A 151 -7.34 -18.28 3.21
C HIS A 151 -8.25 -19.31 3.92
N THR A 152 -8.69 -19.00 5.13
CA THR A 152 -9.57 -19.85 5.94
C THR A 152 -11.01 -19.85 5.43
N ASN A 153 -11.52 -18.69 5.00
CA ASN A 153 -12.88 -18.52 4.51
C ASN A 153 -12.88 -18.09 3.04
N SER A 154 -13.07 -19.05 2.14
CA SER A 154 -13.20 -18.81 0.69
C SER A 154 -14.48 -18.06 0.28
N SER A 155 -15.37 -17.72 1.22
CA SER A 155 -16.55 -16.89 0.95
C SER A 155 -16.19 -15.42 0.86
N ILE A 156 -16.83 -14.72 -0.09
CA ILE A 156 -16.76 -13.26 -0.25
C ILE A 156 -17.48 -12.54 0.92
N ALA A 157 -18.36 -13.23 1.65
CA ALA A 157 -19.14 -12.67 2.74
C ALA A 157 -18.46 -12.86 4.12
N PRO A 158 -18.57 -11.89 5.05
CA PRO A 158 -17.92 -11.89 6.37
C PRO A 158 -18.51 -12.89 7.38
N ASN A 159 -19.28 -13.90 6.94
CA ASN A 159 -19.91 -14.92 7.79
C ASN A 159 -18.91 -15.97 8.33
N VAL A 160 -17.79 -15.49 8.89
CA VAL A 160 -16.73 -16.27 9.53
C VAL A 160 -17.20 -16.70 10.91
N ARG A 161 -17.57 -17.97 11.08
CA ARG A 161 -18.04 -18.50 12.38
C ARG A 161 -16.91 -18.84 13.34
N SER A 162 -15.73 -19.16 12.81
CA SER A 162 -14.51 -19.41 13.58
C SER A 162 -13.30 -19.30 12.66
N VAL A 163 -12.16 -18.92 13.23
CA VAL A 163 -10.86 -18.87 12.55
C VAL A 163 -9.90 -19.80 13.30
N PRO A 164 -9.25 -20.78 12.64
CA PRO A 164 -8.22 -21.61 13.27
C PRO A 164 -7.07 -20.74 13.81
N LEU A 165 -6.56 -21.05 15.01
CA LEU A 165 -5.39 -20.34 15.56
C LEU A 165 -4.04 -20.98 15.15
N THR A 166 -4.08 -21.96 14.25
CA THR A 166 -2.91 -22.63 13.67
C THR A 166 -2.51 -21.92 12.39
N PRO A 167 -1.25 -21.47 12.24
CA PRO A 167 -0.76 -20.91 10.97
C PRO A 167 -0.92 -21.89 9.80
N HIS A 168 -1.16 -21.33 8.61
CA HIS A 168 -1.07 -22.06 7.34
C HIS A 168 0.38 -22.04 6.81
N ASP A 169 0.64 -22.70 5.69
CA ASP A 169 1.92 -22.61 5.00
C ASP A 169 2.22 -21.18 4.51
N TYR A 170 3.51 -20.83 4.38
CA TYR A 170 3.95 -19.50 3.94
C TYR A 170 3.29 -19.02 2.64
N THR A 171 2.96 -19.93 1.72
CA THR A 171 2.29 -19.63 0.45
C THR A 171 0.93 -18.96 0.63
N ALA A 172 0.19 -19.25 1.71
CA ALA A 172 -1.07 -18.59 2.05
C ALA A 172 -0.90 -17.10 2.37
N TYR A 173 0.28 -16.72 2.87
CA TYR A 173 0.62 -15.35 3.28
C TYR A 173 1.42 -14.60 2.23
N LYS A 174 2.15 -15.31 1.35
CA LYS A 174 3.19 -14.75 0.47
C LYS A 174 2.72 -13.52 -0.30
N SER A 175 1.57 -13.55 -0.99
CA SER A 175 1.08 -12.40 -1.76
C SER A 175 0.80 -11.16 -0.89
N ALA A 176 0.31 -11.36 0.32
CA ALA A 176 -0.01 -10.26 1.23
C ALA A 176 1.27 -9.69 1.88
N LEU A 177 2.21 -10.57 2.22
CA LEU A 177 3.54 -10.20 2.71
C LEU A 177 4.38 -9.48 1.65
N MET A 178 4.36 -9.94 0.40
CA MET A 178 4.99 -9.25 -0.74
C MET A 178 4.47 -7.81 -0.85
N PHE A 179 3.15 -7.61 -0.76
CA PHE A 179 2.54 -6.28 -0.78
C PHE A 179 3.05 -5.39 0.36
N PHE A 180 3.21 -5.96 1.55
CA PHE A 180 3.76 -5.23 2.69
C PHE A 180 5.23 -4.84 2.49
N VAL A 181 6.10 -5.77 2.04
CA VAL A 181 7.53 -5.44 1.84
C VAL A 181 7.74 -4.49 0.67
N LEU A 182 6.88 -4.50 -0.37
CA LEU A 182 6.86 -3.45 -1.39
C LEU A 182 6.69 -2.07 -0.75
N ILE A 183 5.61 -1.85 0.01
CA ILE A 183 5.34 -0.57 0.68
C ILE A 183 6.43 -0.20 1.70
N ASN A 184 6.95 -1.17 2.47
CA ASN A 184 8.06 -0.90 3.40
C ASN A 184 9.31 -0.43 2.62
N LYS A 185 9.64 -1.08 1.50
CA LYS A 185 10.83 -0.74 0.71
C LYS A 185 10.69 0.59 -0.01
N MET A 186 9.47 0.98 -0.41
CA MET A 186 9.19 2.30 -0.99
C MET A 186 9.57 3.45 -0.03
N TYR A 187 9.38 3.30 1.28
CA TYR A 187 9.87 4.27 2.27
C TYR A 187 11.41 4.41 2.27
N GLU A 188 12.14 3.31 2.04
CA GLU A 188 13.61 3.28 2.01
C GLU A 188 14.22 3.71 0.66
N CYS A 189 13.49 3.53 -0.44
CA CYS A 189 14.01 3.71 -1.80
C CYS A 189 13.46 4.94 -2.52
N TYR A 190 12.15 5.22 -2.43
CA TYR A 190 11.59 6.43 -3.04
C TYR A 190 11.72 7.65 -2.13
N PHE A 191 11.48 7.49 -0.82
CA PHE A 191 11.17 8.63 0.06
C PHE A 191 12.14 8.86 1.23
N LYS A 192 13.29 8.17 1.22
CA LYS A 192 14.33 8.26 2.25
C LYS A 192 14.88 9.67 2.50
N THR A 193 14.81 10.52 1.48
CA THR A 193 15.30 11.92 1.47
C THR A 193 14.17 12.95 1.44
N VAL A 194 12.92 12.55 1.74
CA VAL A 194 11.80 13.50 1.88
C VAL A 194 11.90 14.22 3.22
N GLU A 195 12.35 15.47 3.18
CA GLU A 195 12.37 16.37 4.33
C GLU A 195 10.99 16.99 4.55
N VAL A 196 10.52 17.00 5.81
CA VAL A 196 9.28 17.65 6.21
C VAL A 196 9.63 18.89 7.03
N THR A 197 9.45 20.06 6.44
CA THR A 197 9.55 21.35 7.15
C THR A 197 8.38 21.53 8.11
N GLU A 198 8.59 22.19 9.25
CA GLU A 198 7.56 22.43 10.30
C GLU A 198 6.22 23.00 9.79
N SER A 199 6.23 23.69 8.65
CA SER A 199 5.07 24.32 8.02
C SER A 199 4.31 23.45 7.00
N LYS A 200 4.78 22.23 6.68
CA LYS A 200 4.17 21.33 5.68
C LYS A 200 3.78 19.99 6.30
N SER A 201 2.65 19.42 5.85
CA SER A 201 2.33 18.01 6.14
C SER A 201 3.22 17.06 5.34
N TRP A 202 3.29 15.79 5.74
CA TRP A 202 3.93 14.74 4.93
C TRP A 202 3.35 14.66 3.52
N SER A 203 2.02 14.67 3.41
CA SER A 203 1.28 14.60 2.14
C SER A 203 1.62 15.75 1.18
N VAL A 204 1.91 16.96 1.68
CA VAL A 204 2.36 18.08 0.85
C VAL A 204 3.85 17.95 0.49
N SER A 205 4.71 17.63 1.46
CA SER A 205 6.16 17.48 1.24
C SER A 205 6.49 16.33 0.28
N LEU A 206 5.74 15.22 0.37
CA LEU A 206 5.85 14.06 -0.52
C LEU A 206 5.45 14.40 -1.96
N ALA A 207 4.34 15.13 -2.14
CA ALA A 207 3.89 15.57 -3.46
C ALA A 207 4.87 16.57 -4.11
N ASP A 208 5.45 17.44 -3.30
CA ASP A 208 6.48 18.39 -3.72
C ASP A 208 7.77 17.65 -4.12
N TYR A 209 8.21 16.68 -3.31
CA TYR A 209 9.35 15.82 -3.63
C TYR A 209 9.15 15.04 -4.93
N ILE A 210 8.00 14.37 -5.11
CA ILE A 210 7.74 13.56 -6.31
C ILE A 210 7.79 14.43 -7.57
N ARG A 211 7.24 15.65 -7.51
CA ARG A 211 7.26 16.62 -8.61
C ARG A 211 8.67 17.03 -9.05
N HIS A 212 9.65 17.04 -8.14
CA HIS A 212 10.99 17.58 -8.39
C HIS A 212 12.10 16.53 -8.61
N ASN A 213 11.83 15.24 -8.37
CA ASN A 213 12.87 14.19 -8.31
C ASN A 213 12.69 13.06 -9.35
N ASP A 214 12.12 13.37 -10.52
CA ASP A 214 11.77 12.42 -11.59
C ASP A 214 12.86 11.38 -11.92
N GLU A 215 14.08 11.82 -12.25
CA GLU A 215 15.19 10.93 -12.59
C GLU A 215 15.60 10.02 -11.41
N MET A 216 15.51 10.53 -10.18
CA MET A 216 15.80 9.74 -8.98
C MET A 216 14.72 8.69 -8.73
N LEU A 217 13.44 9.03 -8.95
CA LEU A 217 12.33 8.10 -8.82
C LEU A 217 12.39 6.96 -9.86
N LEU A 218 12.84 7.23 -11.09
CA LEU A 218 13.06 6.19 -12.09
C LEU A 218 14.16 5.21 -11.63
N LYS A 219 15.29 5.72 -11.12
CA LYS A 219 16.36 4.88 -10.55
C LYS A 219 15.90 4.10 -9.31
N SER A 220 15.11 4.73 -8.43
CA SER A 220 14.48 4.05 -7.29
C SER A 220 13.50 2.97 -7.72
N SER A 221 12.84 3.11 -8.89
CA SER A 221 11.96 2.08 -9.46
C SER A 221 12.75 0.86 -9.97
N GLU A 222 13.95 1.05 -10.51
CA GLU A 222 14.86 -0.05 -10.86
C GLU A 222 15.36 -0.78 -9.60
N ILE A 223 15.75 -0.05 -8.55
CA ILE A 223 16.13 -0.62 -7.25
C ILE A 223 14.95 -1.41 -6.65
N MET A 224 13.72 -0.87 -6.73
CA MET A 224 12.50 -1.51 -6.25
C MET A 224 12.20 -2.82 -7.00
N MET A 225 12.37 -2.83 -8.34
CA MET A 225 12.22 -4.03 -9.16
C MET A 225 13.28 -5.10 -8.83
N ASN A 226 14.54 -4.69 -8.63
CA ASN A 226 15.61 -5.61 -8.24
C ASN A 226 15.34 -6.23 -6.86
N ALA A 227 15.00 -5.42 -5.85
CA ALA A 227 14.68 -5.92 -4.51
C ALA A 227 13.49 -6.89 -4.52
N LEU A 228 12.42 -6.59 -5.26
CA LEU A 228 11.30 -7.51 -5.44
C LEU A 228 11.74 -8.83 -6.08
N SER A 229 12.53 -8.78 -7.15
CA SER A 229 12.85 -9.95 -7.99
C SER A 229 13.94 -10.86 -7.41
N ILE A 230 14.92 -10.26 -6.73
CA ILE A 230 16.15 -10.93 -6.25
C ILE A 230 16.06 -11.23 -4.76
N ASP A 231 15.54 -10.30 -3.96
CA ASP A 231 15.57 -10.42 -2.49
C ASP A 231 14.25 -11.00 -1.95
N PHE A 232 13.09 -10.53 -2.43
CA PHE A 232 11.79 -10.85 -1.80
C PHE A 232 11.03 -12.02 -2.43
N LEU A 233 10.88 -12.05 -3.77
CA LEU A 233 10.14 -13.12 -4.45
C LEU A 233 10.77 -14.52 -4.27
N PRO A 234 12.10 -14.68 -4.15
CA PRO A 234 12.70 -15.99 -3.88
C PRO A 234 12.45 -16.55 -2.48
N CYS A 235 12.06 -15.73 -1.49
CA CYS A 235 11.78 -16.20 -0.13
C CYS A 235 10.72 -17.33 -0.11
N THR A 236 10.97 -18.33 0.73
CA THR A 236 10.16 -19.54 0.91
C THR A 236 9.57 -19.66 2.30
N SER A 237 10.06 -18.89 3.27
CA SER A 237 9.55 -18.79 4.64
C SER A 237 9.28 -17.34 5.06
N PHE A 238 8.63 -17.15 6.21
CA PHE A 238 8.39 -15.82 6.77
C PHE A 238 9.69 -15.23 7.35
N GLU A 239 10.54 -16.09 7.89
CA GLU A 239 11.84 -15.78 8.46
C GLU A 239 12.82 -15.27 7.40
N GLU A 240 12.94 -15.97 6.27
CA GLU A 240 13.75 -15.52 5.12
C GLU A 240 13.31 -14.14 4.63
N LEU A 241 11.99 -13.88 4.62
CA LEU A 241 11.46 -12.58 4.23
C LEU A 241 11.71 -11.50 5.29
N CYS A 242 11.63 -11.84 6.57
CA CYS A 242 11.99 -10.94 7.66
C CYS A 242 13.45 -10.50 7.56
N ASP A 243 14.36 -11.43 7.29
CA ASP A 243 15.79 -11.15 7.11
C ASP A 243 16.03 -10.29 5.85
N ALA A 244 15.51 -10.72 4.69
CA ALA A 244 15.68 -10.01 3.41
C ALA A 244 15.10 -8.58 3.42
N ALA A 245 13.98 -8.35 4.09
CA ALA A 245 13.33 -7.05 4.20
C ALA A 245 13.65 -6.28 5.50
N CYS A 246 14.63 -6.75 6.29
CA CYS A 246 15.07 -6.15 7.56
C CYS A 246 13.90 -5.84 8.54
N LEU A 247 12.96 -6.78 8.67
CA LEU A 247 11.78 -6.65 9.52
C LEU A 247 12.13 -7.02 10.96
N SER A 248 12.11 -6.03 11.85
CA SER A 248 12.42 -6.20 13.28
C SER A 248 11.27 -6.88 14.02
N VAL A 249 11.17 -8.21 13.88
CA VAL A 249 10.19 -9.08 14.53
C VAL A 249 10.89 -9.91 15.62
N ALA A 250 10.33 -9.98 16.83
CA ALA A 250 11.03 -10.53 18.00
C ALA A 250 11.20 -12.06 17.99
N ASP A 251 10.28 -12.80 17.37
CA ASP A 251 10.30 -14.26 17.21
C ASP A 251 9.67 -14.60 15.85
N PRO A 252 10.40 -14.47 14.73
CA PRO A 252 9.85 -14.69 13.39
C PRO A 252 9.19 -16.07 13.22
N PRO A 253 9.78 -17.21 13.63
CA PRO A 253 9.16 -18.53 13.49
C PRO A 253 7.78 -18.65 14.14
N ASN A 254 7.56 -18.05 15.32
CA ASN A 254 6.25 -18.10 15.98
C ASN A 254 5.39 -16.85 15.74
N HIS A 255 5.86 -15.83 15.02
CA HIS A 255 5.17 -14.53 14.93
C HIS A 255 3.73 -14.66 14.45
N ILE A 256 3.50 -15.42 13.37
CA ILE A 256 2.15 -15.66 12.82
C ILE A 256 1.25 -16.33 13.87
N LYS A 257 1.75 -17.36 14.56
CA LYS A 257 1.03 -18.05 15.63
C LYS A 257 0.72 -17.10 16.80
N ASN A 258 1.68 -16.28 17.19
CA ASN A 258 1.55 -15.34 18.29
C ASN A 258 0.46 -14.31 17.97
N ILE A 259 0.48 -13.66 16.80
CA ILE A 259 -0.53 -12.66 16.44
C ILE A 259 -1.93 -13.28 16.27
N LEU A 260 -2.07 -14.51 15.76
CA LEU A 260 -3.37 -15.20 15.73
C LEU A 260 -3.94 -15.36 17.14
N ASN A 261 -3.11 -15.79 18.09
CA ASN A 261 -3.50 -15.95 19.48
C ASN A 261 -3.72 -14.62 20.23
N THR A 262 -3.09 -13.52 19.79
CA THR A 262 -3.28 -12.17 20.36
C THR A 262 -4.53 -11.46 19.84
N TYR A 263 -4.86 -11.60 18.54
CA TYR A 263 -5.90 -10.79 17.90
C TYR A 263 -7.19 -11.53 17.55
N LEU A 264 -7.16 -12.86 17.39
CA LEU A 264 -8.33 -13.66 16.97
C LEU A 264 -8.81 -14.66 18.03
N ARG A 265 -8.14 -14.76 19.17
CA ARG A 265 -8.62 -15.54 20.31
C ARG A 265 -9.75 -14.76 21.00
N GLN A 266 -10.96 -15.31 20.92
CA GLN A 266 -12.12 -14.93 21.73
C GLN A 266 -11.97 -15.42 23.17
#